data_AF-A0A6N9P3M4-F1
#
_entry.id   AF-A0A6N9P3M4-F1
#
_cell.length_a   1.000
_cell.length_b   1.000
_cell.length_c   1.000
_cell.angle_alpha   90.00
_cell.angle_beta   90.00
_cell.angle_gamma   90.00
#
_symmetry.space_group_name_H-M   'P 1'
#
loop_
_entity.id
_entity.type
_entity.pdbx_description
1 polymer ?
#
loop_
_entity_poly.entity_id
_entity_poly.type
_entity_poly.pdbx_seq_one_letter_code
_entity_poly.pdbx_strand_id
1 'polypeptide(L)'
;MRIPKVKNKYNLTMSKIRRLKIADRSKVCEPIFWRNDVIGAWCICGTSGNDMDRMFGTDNEYWIGIYDLNAKAYAGKFRVHLSSCGGMCGYTFNKFYQQKDIDNEQDLEIQEKFLSKINELIDCGILAFDSEAAEIGGAS
;
A
#
# COMPACT_ATOMS: atom_id res chain seq x y z
N MET A 1 18.76 10.55 9.25
CA MET A 1 18.15 9.79 8.13
C MET A 1 18.30 10.57 6.84
N ARG A 2 18.41 9.86 5.71
CA ARG A 2 18.50 10.50 4.39
C ARG A 2 17.16 11.12 3.97
N ILE A 3 17.20 11.95 2.93
CA ILE A 3 15.99 12.48 2.29
C ILE A 3 15.25 11.34 1.55
N PRO A 4 13.90 11.28 1.61
CA PRO A 4 13.13 10.32 0.84
C PRO A 4 13.31 10.53 -0.68
N LYS A 5 13.46 9.44 -1.42
CA LYS A 5 13.62 9.37 -2.88
C LYS A 5 12.27 9.43 -3.61
N VAL A 6 11.20 8.98 -2.97
CA VAL A 6 9.85 8.92 -3.56
C VAL A 6 9.02 10.11 -3.09
N LYS A 7 8.48 10.87 -4.04
CA LYS A 7 7.59 12.01 -3.73
C LYS A 7 6.16 11.53 -3.47
N ASN A 8 5.51 12.11 -2.47
CA ASN A 8 4.10 11.91 -2.22
C ASN A 8 3.25 12.77 -3.18
N LYS A 9 3.24 12.37 -4.46
CA LYS A 9 2.60 13.07 -5.60
C LYS A 9 1.16 13.49 -5.32
N TYR A 10 0.40 12.66 -4.62
CA TYR A 10 -1.03 12.86 -4.36
C TYR A 10 -1.35 13.29 -2.92
N ASN A 11 -0.35 13.68 -2.13
CA ASN A 11 -0.52 14.04 -0.72
C ASN A 11 -1.33 12.96 0.06
N LEU A 12 -0.95 11.70 -0.15
CA LEU A 12 -1.57 10.52 0.43
C LEU A 12 -1.30 10.44 1.93
N THR A 13 -2.29 9.90 2.64
CA THR A 13 -2.19 9.42 4.02
C THR A 13 -2.75 8.01 4.07
N MET A 14 -2.47 7.24 5.12
CA MET A 14 -3.05 5.89 5.24
C MET A 14 -4.58 5.91 5.23
N SER A 15 -5.20 6.96 5.79
CA SER A 15 -6.65 7.18 5.72
C SER A 15 -7.15 7.44 4.29
N LYS A 16 -6.41 8.21 3.47
CA LYS A 16 -6.77 8.41 2.07
C LYS A 16 -6.60 7.11 1.26
N ILE A 17 -5.50 6.40 1.47
CA ILE A 17 -5.22 5.13 0.78
C ILE A 17 -6.32 4.12 1.04
N ARG A 18 -6.72 3.91 2.30
CA ARG A 18 -7.80 2.96 2.66
C ARG A 18 -9.17 3.30 2.08
N ARG A 19 -9.35 4.51 1.54
CA ARG A 19 -10.58 4.96 0.86
C ARG A 19 -10.47 4.97 -0.66
N LEU A 20 -9.32 4.60 -1.23
CA LEU A 20 -9.20 4.43 -2.68
C LEU A 20 -10.16 3.33 -3.14
N LYS A 21 -10.79 3.56 -4.29
CA LYS A 21 -11.63 2.57 -4.97
C LYS A 21 -10.87 1.89 -6.08
N ILE A 22 -11.27 0.66 -6.39
CA ILE A 22 -10.79 -0.06 -7.56
C ILE A 22 -11.51 0.53 -8.77
N ALA A 23 -10.77 1.22 -9.62
CA ALA A 23 -11.32 1.95 -10.76
C ALA A 23 -11.50 1.03 -11.97
N ASP A 24 -10.54 0.14 -12.22
CA ASP A 24 -10.55 -0.78 -13.35
C ASP A 24 -10.04 -2.16 -12.92
N ARG A 25 -10.98 -3.10 -12.76
CA ARG A 25 -10.68 -4.49 -12.38
C ARG A 25 -10.02 -5.28 -13.51
N SER A 26 -10.18 -4.89 -14.76
CA SER A 26 -9.59 -5.63 -15.89
C SER A 26 -8.06 -5.55 -15.92
N LYS A 27 -7.49 -4.56 -15.23
CA LYS A 27 -6.05 -4.35 -15.06
C LYS A 27 -5.46 -5.03 -13.83
N VAL A 28 -6.30 -5.68 -13.02
CA VAL A 28 -5.87 -6.39 -11.80
C VAL A 28 -5.49 -7.82 -12.17
N CYS A 29 -4.29 -7.96 -12.72
CA CYS A 29 -3.76 -9.22 -13.21
C CYS A 29 -2.21 -9.21 -13.23
N GLU A 30 -1.62 -10.33 -13.64
CA GLU A 30 -0.18 -10.42 -13.92
C GLU A 30 0.26 -9.43 -15.00
N PRO A 31 1.51 -8.91 -14.96
CA PRO A 31 2.57 -9.25 -14.02
C PRO A 31 2.59 -8.37 -12.76
N ILE A 32 1.71 -7.36 -12.65
CA ILE A 32 1.72 -6.43 -11.52
C ILE A 32 1.29 -7.14 -10.24
N PHE A 33 0.26 -8.00 -10.34
CA PHE A 33 -0.28 -8.76 -9.25
C PHE A 33 0.04 -10.24 -9.43
N TRP A 34 0.26 -10.95 -8.33
CA TRP A 34 0.22 -12.40 -8.30
C TRP A 34 -1.14 -12.86 -7.78
N ARG A 35 -1.59 -14.02 -8.24
CA ARG A 35 -2.88 -14.58 -7.86
C ARG A 35 -2.80 -15.36 -6.56
N ASN A 36 -3.70 -15.07 -5.61
CA ASN A 36 -3.89 -15.85 -4.40
C ASN A 36 -5.30 -16.47 -4.37
N ASP A 37 -5.40 -17.74 -4.78
CA ASP A 37 -6.67 -18.45 -4.82
C ASP A 37 -7.21 -18.86 -3.44
N VAL A 38 -6.33 -18.95 -2.42
CA VAL A 38 -6.74 -19.31 -1.06
C VAL A 38 -7.67 -18.26 -0.46
N ILE A 39 -7.36 -16.98 -0.68
CA ILE A 39 -8.16 -15.86 -0.16
C ILE A 39 -9.05 -15.21 -1.22
N GLY A 40 -8.96 -15.62 -2.48
CA GLY A 40 -9.71 -15.04 -3.60
C GLY A 40 -9.31 -13.59 -3.86
N ALA A 41 -8.01 -13.34 -4.04
CA ALA A 41 -7.50 -11.99 -4.26
C ALA A 41 -6.31 -11.95 -5.22
N TRP A 42 -6.10 -10.78 -5.79
CA TRP A 42 -4.88 -10.40 -6.48
C TRP A 42 -4.00 -9.56 -5.56
N CYS A 43 -2.72 -9.90 -5.47
CA CYS A 43 -1.85 -9.42 -4.41
C CYS A 43 -0.56 -8.78 -4.95
N ILE A 44 -0.05 -7.81 -4.19
CA ILE A 44 1.29 -7.24 -4.36
C ILE A 44 1.95 -7.20 -2.99
N CYS A 45 3.21 -7.59 -2.91
CA CYS A 45 4.01 -7.39 -1.71
C CYS A 45 5.33 -6.70 -2.05
N GLY A 46 5.95 -6.10 -1.06
CA GLY A 46 7.31 -5.63 -1.13
C GLY A 46 7.92 -5.58 0.26
N THR A 47 9.23 -5.78 0.33
CA THR A 47 9.98 -5.84 1.59
C THR A 47 11.13 -4.84 1.58
N SER A 48 11.59 -4.42 2.76
CA SER A 48 12.82 -3.65 2.97
C SER A 48 13.68 -4.33 4.04
N GLY A 49 15.00 -4.26 3.87
CA GLY A 49 15.94 -5.14 4.58
C GLY A 49 16.75 -5.97 3.59
N ASN A 50 17.84 -6.54 4.07
CA ASN A 50 18.74 -7.38 3.28
C ASN A 50 18.37 -8.87 3.41
N ASP A 51 19.16 -9.75 2.77
CA ASP A 51 18.89 -11.19 2.82
C ASP A 51 19.04 -11.80 4.22
N MET A 52 19.88 -11.21 5.08
CA MET A 52 19.96 -11.61 6.49
C MET A 52 18.70 -11.19 7.23
N ASP A 53 18.18 -9.98 6.99
CA ASP A 53 16.93 -9.54 7.61
C ASP A 53 15.77 -10.49 7.26
N ARG A 54 15.68 -10.90 5.99
CA ARG A 54 14.68 -11.89 5.55
C ARG A 54 14.88 -13.24 6.20
N MET A 55 16.13 -13.70 6.30
CA MET A 55 16.46 -14.99 6.93
C MET A 55 16.08 -15.02 8.41
N PHE A 56 16.21 -13.88 9.10
CA PHE A 56 15.90 -13.76 10.53
C PHE A 56 14.51 -13.15 10.82
N GLY A 57 13.73 -12.84 9.78
CA GLY A 57 12.42 -12.20 9.92
C GLY A 57 12.51 -10.84 10.64
N THR A 58 13.50 -10.02 10.30
CA THR A 58 13.65 -8.64 10.79
C THR A 58 13.31 -7.60 9.73
N ASP A 59 12.86 -8.03 8.55
CA ASP A 59 12.45 -7.15 7.46
C ASP A 59 11.08 -6.50 7.72
N ASN A 60 10.89 -5.33 7.12
CA ASN A 60 9.58 -4.70 7.03
C ASN A 60 8.94 -5.06 5.69
N GLU A 61 7.63 -5.15 5.68
CA GLU A 61 6.86 -5.51 4.49
C GLU A 61 5.60 -4.67 4.34
N TYR A 62 5.13 -4.55 3.10
CA TYR A 62 3.76 -4.16 2.81
C TYR A 62 3.10 -5.24 1.99
N TRP A 63 1.79 -5.36 2.17
CA TRP A 63 0.91 -6.19 1.37
C TRP A 63 -0.28 -5.38 0.90
N ILE A 64 -0.63 -5.55 -0.38
CA ILE A 64 -1.81 -4.98 -1.02
C ILE A 64 -2.64 -6.14 -1.57
N GLY A 65 -3.95 -6.12 -1.29
CA GLY A 65 -4.89 -7.08 -1.82
C GLY A 65 -6.09 -6.42 -2.48
N ILE A 66 -6.42 -6.88 -3.67
CA ILE A 66 -7.68 -6.59 -4.36
C ILE A 66 -8.48 -7.88 -4.43
N TYR A 67 -9.54 -7.95 -3.63
CA TYR A 67 -10.36 -9.14 -3.51
C TYR A 67 -11.34 -9.26 -4.68
N ASP A 68 -11.58 -10.49 -5.09
CA ASP A 68 -12.61 -10.83 -6.07
C ASP A 68 -13.98 -10.42 -5.56
N LEU A 69 -14.91 -10.20 -6.48
CA LEU A 69 -16.30 -9.84 -6.14
C LEU A 69 -17.03 -10.94 -5.35
N ASN A 70 -16.59 -12.19 -5.48
CA ASN A 70 -17.15 -13.36 -4.81
C ASN A 70 -16.24 -13.94 -3.72
N ALA A 71 -15.19 -13.22 -3.31
CA ALA A 71 -14.28 -13.68 -2.25
C ALA A 71 -15.04 -13.90 -0.93
N LYS A 72 -14.76 -14.99 -0.21
CA LYS A 72 -15.43 -15.33 1.05
C LYS A 72 -15.32 -14.24 2.11
N ALA A 73 -14.19 -13.55 2.14
CA ALA A 73 -13.94 -12.41 3.00
C ALA A 73 -13.55 -11.20 2.14
N TYR A 74 -13.98 -10.01 2.56
CA TYR A 74 -13.63 -8.75 1.91
C TYR A 74 -14.00 -8.68 0.41
N ALA A 75 -15.04 -9.38 -0.01
CA ALA A 75 -15.59 -9.37 -1.37
C ALA A 75 -15.55 -7.96 -2.02
N GLY A 76 -14.83 -7.85 -3.12
CA GLY A 76 -14.69 -6.63 -3.90
C GLY A 76 -13.87 -5.51 -3.24
N LYS A 77 -13.25 -5.70 -2.09
CA LYS A 77 -12.54 -4.65 -1.37
C LYS A 77 -11.06 -4.55 -1.78
N PHE A 78 -10.55 -3.33 -1.70
CA PHE A 78 -9.12 -3.03 -1.67
C PHE A 78 -8.64 -2.98 -0.22
N ARG A 79 -7.52 -3.65 0.09
CA ARG A 79 -6.96 -3.73 1.44
C ARG A 79 -5.45 -3.55 1.37
N VAL A 80 -4.91 -2.93 2.42
CA VAL A 80 -3.46 -2.76 2.60
C VAL A 80 -3.09 -3.14 4.02
N HIS A 81 -1.92 -3.75 4.18
CA HIS A 81 -1.31 -4.08 5.45
C HIS A 81 0.17 -3.73 5.39
N LEU A 82 0.74 -3.28 6.50
CA LEU A 82 2.18 -3.14 6.66
C LEU A 82 2.58 -3.79 7.96
N SER A 83 3.71 -4.48 7.93
CA SER A 83 4.26 -5.25 9.03
C SER A 83 5.76 -4.98 9.15
N SER A 84 6.27 -5.25 10.34
CA SER A 84 7.69 -5.30 10.67
C SER A 84 8.02 -6.65 11.32
N CYS A 85 9.32 -6.94 11.44
CA CYS A 85 9.81 -8.19 11.99
C CYS A 85 9.22 -9.42 11.27
N GLY A 86 9.32 -9.45 9.94
CA GLY A 86 8.89 -10.61 9.15
C GLY A 86 7.39 -10.94 9.30
N GLY A 87 6.55 -9.93 9.52
CA GLY A 87 5.12 -10.11 9.72
C GLY A 87 4.65 -10.23 11.17
N MET A 88 5.56 -10.26 12.15
CA MET A 88 5.19 -10.46 13.57
C MET A 88 4.66 -9.20 14.25
N CYS A 89 5.05 -8.03 13.77
CA CYS A 89 4.69 -6.75 14.36
C CYS A 89 3.90 -5.90 13.35
N GLY A 90 2.82 -5.24 13.80
CA GLY A 90 2.10 -4.30 12.95
C GLY A 90 2.90 -3.02 12.78
N TYR A 91 3.19 -2.63 11.54
CA TYR A 91 3.81 -1.33 11.25
C TYR A 91 2.73 -0.31 10.90
N THR A 92 2.55 0.70 11.74
CA THR A 92 1.47 1.68 11.57
C THR A 92 1.98 3.11 11.59
N PHE A 93 1.55 3.90 10.61
CA PHE A 93 1.77 5.34 10.53
C PHE A 93 0.55 6.01 9.88
N ASN A 94 0.44 7.34 9.98
CA ASN A 94 -0.68 8.07 9.36
C ASN A 94 -0.25 8.86 8.13
N LYS A 95 0.89 9.56 8.21
CA LYS A 95 1.45 10.39 7.14
C LYS A 95 2.81 9.84 6.75
N PHE A 96 3.12 9.84 5.46
CA PHE A 96 4.44 9.45 4.98
C PHE A 96 5.52 10.40 5.49
N TYR A 97 6.70 9.84 5.77
CA TYR A 97 7.93 10.55 6.12
C TYR A 97 7.82 11.42 7.37
N GLN A 98 6.98 11.02 8.32
CA GLN A 98 7.02 11.59 9.67
C GLN A 98 8.21 11.02 10.41
N GLN A 99 9.12 11.90 10.84
CA GLN A 99 10.35 11.52 11.55
C GLN A 99 10.11 10.60 12.76
N LYS A 100 8.99 10.78 13.47
CA LYS A 100 8.61 9.98 14.65
C LYS A 100 8.14 8.56 14.34
N ASP A 101 7.82 8.28 13.07
CA ASP A 101 7.30 6.98 12.62
C ASP A 101 8.40 6.20 11.86
N ILE A 102 9.65 6.68 11.91
CA ILE A 102 10.80 6.12 11.20
C ILE A 102 11.99 6.06 12.16
N ASP A 103 12.29 4.85 12.64
CA ASP A 103 13.37 4.60 13.58
C ASP A 103 14.67 4.26 12.84
N ASN A 104 14.55 3.61 11.69
CA ASN A 104 15.69 3.14 10.92
C ASN A 104 15.47 3.27 9.40
N GLU A 105 16.50 2.89 8.64
CA GLU A 105 16.49 2.99 7.17
C GLU A 105 15.48 2.06 6.51
N GLN A 106 15.16 0.90 7.11
CA GLN A 106 14.14 -0.02 6.59
C GLN A 106 12.73 0.59 6.70
N ASP A 107 12.43 1.31 7.78
CA ASP A 107 11.16 2.03 7.92
C ASP A 107 10.99 3.09 6.82
N LEU A 108 12.06 3.81 6.51
CA LEU A 108 12.05 4.79 5.42
C LEU A 108 11.86 4.09 4.06
N GLU A 109 12.60 3.02 3.82
CA GLU A 109 12.56 2.27 2.57
C GLU A 109 11.18 1.62 2.33
N ILE A 110 10.56 1.04 3.36
CA ILE A 110 9.24 0.42 3.20
C ILE A 110 8.17 1.45 2.90
N GLN A 111 8.23 2.63 3.53
CA GLN A 111 7.34 3.74 3.21
C GLN A 111 7.51 4.21 1.76
N GLU A 112 8.74 4.29 1.25
CA GLU A 112 9.03 4.63 -0.15
C GLU A 112 8.49 3.59 -1.12
N LYS A 113 8.76 2.31 -0.88
CA LYS A 113 8.29 1.22 -1.76
C LYS A 113 6.77 1.16 -1.79
N PHE A 114 6.13 1.27 -0.62
CA PHE A 114 4.68 1.28 -0.52
C PHE A 114 4.08 2.51 -1.24
N LEU A 115 4.60 3.72 -0.98
CA LEU A 115 4.13 4.94 -1.63
C LEU A 115 4.31 4.89 -3.16
N SER A 116 5.46 4.41 -3.62
CA SER A 116 5.75 4.26 -5.04
C SER A 116 4.74 3.33 -5.71
N LYS A 117 4.43 2.19 -5.07
CA LYS A 117 3.45 1.24 -5.61
C LYS A 117 2.04 1.82 -5.63
N ILE A 118 1.61 2.54 -4.60
CA ILE A 118 0.30 3.20 -4.62
C ILE A 118 0.22 4.28 -5.70
N ASN A 119 1.28 5.08 -5.88
CA ASN A 119 1.34 6.07 -6.96
C ASN A 119 1.20 5.39 -8.33
N GLU A 120 1.91 4.29 -8.57
CA GLU A 120 1.82 3.51 -9.81
C GLU A 120 0.40 2.97 -10.06
N LEU A 121 -0.25 2.41 -9.03
CA LEU A 121 -1.62 1.89 -9.17
C LEU A 121 -2.64 3.00 -9.49
N ILE A 122 -2.44 4.21 -8.96
CA ILE A 122 -3.26 5.38 -9.32
C ILE A 122 -2.94 5.85 -10.75
N ASP A 123 -1.66 5.97 -11.10
CA ASP A 123 -1.19 6.43 -12.41
C ASP A 123 -1.67 5.50 -13.54
N CYS A 124 -1.73 4.19 -13.30
CA CYS A 124 -2.27 3.20 -14.24
C CYS A 124 -3.81 3.14 -14.30
N GLY A 125 -4.50 3.89 -13.43
CA GLY A 125 -5.96 3.88 -13.32
C GLY A 125 -6.53 2.58 -12.75
N ILE A 126 -5.74 1.82 -11.98
CA ILE A 126 -6.22 0.64 -11.25
C ILE A 126 -6.96 1.08 -9.98
N LEU A 127 -6.41 2.08 -9.30
CA LEU A 127 -7.01 2.74 -8.15
C LEU A 127 -7.43 4.17 -8.50
N ALA A 128 -8.50 4.65 -7.88
CA ALA A 128 -8.93 6.04 -7.99
C ALA A 128 -9.37 6.61 -6.64
N PHE A 129 -9.35 7.93 -6.55
CA PHE A 129 -9.98 8.63 -5.44
C PHE A 129 -11.49 8.48 -5.50
N ASP A 130 -12.12 8.44 -4.33
CA ASP A 130 -13.56 8.52 -4.30
C ASP A 130 -14.01 9.92 -4.71
N SER A 131 -14.95 9.98 -5.63
CA SER A 131 -15.36 11.20 -6.32
C SER A 131 -16.21 12.12 -5.43
N GLU A 132 -16.70 11.64 -4.29
CA GLU A 132 -17.54 12.42 -3.35
C GLU A 132 -16.78 13.44 -2.49
N ALA A 133 -15.45 13.50 -2.54
CA ALA A 133 -14.69 14.46 -1.73
C ALA A 133 -14.45 15.82 -2.42
N ALA A 134 -14.91 16.01 -3.67
CA ALA A 134 -14.65 17.23 -4.44
C ALA A 134 -15.73 18.32 -4.31
N GLU A 135 -16.92 18.02 -3.76
CA GLU A 135 -18.05 18.97 -3.77
C GLU A 135 -18.28 19.79 -2.49
N ILE A 136 -17.47 19.64 -1.43
CA ILE A 136 -17.68 20.38 -0.16
C ILE A 136 -16.57 21.39 0.14
N GLY A 137 -15.97 21.99 -0.89
CA GLY A 137 -14.89 22.98 -0.73
C GLY A 137 -15.04 24.23 -1.59
N GLY A 138 -16.18 24.41 -2.25
CA GLY A 138 -16.42 25.50 -3.20
C GLY A 138 -17.77 26.17 -2.97
N ALA A 139 -17.93 26.85 -1.83
CA ALA A 139 -18.97 27.85 -1.66
C ALA A 139 -18.40 28.97 -0.79
N SER A 140 -18.07 30.08 -1.46
CA SER A 140 -18.08 31.50 -1.02
C SER A 140 -17.52 31.84 0.35
#